data_AF-A0A482URB1-F1
#
_entry.id   AF-A0A482URB1-F1
#
_cell.length_a   1.000
_cell.length_b   1.000
_cell.length_c   1.000
_cell.angle_alpha   90.00
_cell.angle_beta   90.00
_cell.angle_gamma   90.00
#
_symmetry.space_group_name_H-M   'P 1'
#
loop_
_entity.id
_entity.type
_entity.pdbx_description
1 polymer ?
#
loop_
_entity_poly.entity_id
_entity_poly.type
_entity_poly.pdbx_seq_one_letter_code
_entity_poly.pdbx_strand_id
1 'polypeptide(L)'
;MYSTPTLPQEIISLHPGAIDNSSLQHPRYPTELRRGLVEGADLVLLPYDLASSFFKKYGGSMTLNRGTLNIGTMYMPKVQINLYPIRVEGYCCNAAYPQPAKSQYYMAYYNKTQVCTFYTSHYTYTIHHTPFSSSQTFSDILRDLCTRLSVYPNSSSVRYW
;
A
#
# COMPACT_ATOMS: atom_id res chain seq x y z
N MET A 1 -44.27 -34.38 2.97
CA MET A 1 -42.89 -34.16 3.47
C MET A 1 -42.02 -33.94 2.24
N TYR A 2 -41.47 -32.74 2.04
CA TYR A 2 -40.57 -32.48 0.91
C TYR A 2 -39.16 -32.89 1.33
N SER A 3 -38.58 -33.86 0.64
CA SER A 3 -37.18 -34.25 0.79
C SER A 3 -36.29 -33.07 0.41
N THR A 4 -35.38 -32.70 1.31
CA THR A 4 -34.37 -31.68 1.03
C THR A 4 -33.49 -32.20 -0.11
N PRO A 5 -33.38 -31.50 -1.25
CA PRO A 5 -32.53 -31.95 -2.33
C PRO A 5 -31.08 -31.99 -1.84
N THR A 6 -30.54 -33.20 -1.70
CA THR A 6 -29.13 -33.42 -1.41
C THR A 6 -28.32 -33.08 -2.65
N LEU A 7 -27.43 -32.11 -2.52
CA LEU A 7 -26.46 -31.81 -3.57
C LEU A 7 -25.66 -33.08 -3.90
N PRO A 8 -25.43 -33.40 -5.18
CA PRO A 8 -24.53 -34.47 -5.59
C PRO A 8 -23.19 -34.39 -4.84
N GLN A 9 -22.69 -35.53 -4.33
CA GLN A 9 -21.44 -35.56 -3.54
C GLN A 9 -20.23 -34.99 -4.30
N GLU A 10 -20.21 -35.11 -5.63
CA GLU A 10 -19.20 -34.53 -6.52
C GLU A 10 -19.16 -32.99 -6.48
N ILE A 11 -20.29 -32.35 -6.18
CA ILE A 11 -20.35 -30.88 -6.06
C ILE A 11 -19.81 -30.44 -4.69
N ILE A 12 -20.02 -31.25 -3.66
CA ILE A 12 -19.50 -30.97 -2.31
C ILE A 12 -17.98 -31.09 -2.29
N SER A 13 -17.40 -32.04 -3.04
CA SER A 13 -15.95 -32.23 -3.11
C SER A 13 -15.21 -31.11 -3.86
N LEU A 14 -15.89 -30.39 -4.75
CA LEU A 14 -15.31 -29.26 -5.49
C LEU A 14 -15.47 -27.91 -4.78
N HIS A 15 -16.02 -27.89 -3.57
CA HIS A 15 -16.19 -26.66 -2.84
C HIS A 15 -14.82 -26.07 -2.44
N PRO A 16 -14.49 -24.83 -2.82
CA PRO A 16 -13.14 -24.27 -2.62
C PRO A 16 -12.80 -23.98 -1.16
N GLY A 17 -13.80 -23.98 -0.27
CA GLY A 17 -13.64 -23.63 1.14
C GLY A 17 -13.64 -22.12 1.35
N ALA A 18 -13.04 -21.67 2.45
CA ALA A 18 -12.88 -20.25 2.76
C ALA A 18 -11.75 -19.63 1.93
N ILE A 19 -11.89 -18.35 1.60
CA ILE A 19 -10.86 -17.62 0.85
C ILE A 19 -9.60 -17.49 1.71
N ASP A 20 -8.49 -18.05 1.22
CA ASP A 20 -7.18 -17.99 1.87
C ASP A 20 -6.19 -17.17 1.02
N ASN A 21 -5.76 -16.03 1.57
CA ASN A 21 -4.79 -15.12 0.97
C ASN A 21 -3.44 -15.12 1.71
N SER A 22 -3.21 -16.07 2.62
CA SER A 22 -2.01 -16.11 3.48
C SER A 22 -0.71 -16.16 2.67
N SER A 23 -0.69 -16.89 1.56
CA SER A 23 0.47 -17.01 0.66
C SER A 23 0.81 -15.72 -0.09
N LEU A 24 -0.09 -14.73 -0.10
CA LEU A 24 0.12 -13.44 -0.75
C LEU A 24 0.76 -12.41 0.18
N GLN A 25 0.81 -12.67 1.49
CA GLN A 25 1.23 -11.69 2.49
C GLN A 25 2.75 -11.51 2.58
N HIS A 26 3.16 -10.30 2.93
CA HIS A 26 4.52 -10.06 3.36
C HIS A 26 4.75 -10.63 4.78
N PRO A 27 5.83 -11.41 5.03
CA PRO A 27 6.03 -12.09 6.32
C PRO A 27 6.09 -11.17 7.54
N ARG A 28 6.60 -9.95 7.36
CA ARG A 28 6.75 -8.94 8.43
C ARG A 28 5.59 -7.95 8.52
N TYR A 29 4.79 -7.84 7.46
CA TYR A 29 3.77 -6.79 7.32
C TYR A 29 2.51 -7.43 6.73
N PRO A 30 1.62 -8.01 7.55
CA PRO A 30 0.49 -8.83 7.08
C PRO A 30 -0.51 -8.10 6.17
N THR A 31 -0.52 -6.77 6.21
CA THR A 31 -1.34 -5.91 5.35
C THR A 31 -0.71 -5.66 3.97
N GLU A 32 0.58 -5.97 3.81
CA GLU A 32 1.33 -5.83 2.56
C GLU A 32 1.33 -7.14 1.76
N LEU A 33 1.44 -7.00 0.44
CA LEU A 33 1.66 -8.13 -0.46
C LEU A 33 3.16 -8.50 -0.47
N ARG A 34 3.48 -9.79 -0.58
CA ARG A 34 4.85 -10.22 -0.89
C ARG A 34 5.27 -9.66 -2.26
N ARG A 35 6.55 -9.35 -2.42
CA ARG A 35 7.08 -8.79 -3.66
C ARG A 35 7.11 -9.83 -4.79
N GLY A 36 6.96 -9.36 -6.02
CA GLY A 36 7.10 -10.19 -7.22
C GLY A 36 5.87 -11.00 -7.62
N LEU A 37 4.69 -10.67 -7.09
CA LEU A 37 3.44 -11.29 -7.52
C LEU A 37 3.06 -10.81 -8.92
N VAL A 38 2.59 -11.73 -9.75
CA VAL A 38 2.16 -11.47 -11.12
C VAL A 38 0.64 -11.66 -11.22
N GLU A 39 -0.05 -10.62 -11.71
CA GLU A 39 -1.49 -10.69 -11.98
C GLU A 39 -1.80 -11.78 -13.02
N GLY A 40 -2.84 -12.57 -12.77
CA GLY A 40 -3.27 -13.69 -13.60
C GLY A 40 -2.51 -14.99 -13.34
N ALA A 41 -1.35 -14.94 -12.68
CA ALA A 41 -0.58 -16.13 -12.31
C ALA A 41 -0.63 -16.39 -10.80
N ASP A 42 -0.28 -15.40 -9.98
CA ASP A 42 -0.27 -15.51 -8.51
C ASP A 42 -1.55 -14.99 -7.87
N LEU A 43 -2.19 -14.00 -8.50
CA LEU A 43 -3.38 -13.33 -7.96
C LEU A 43 -4.34 -12.92 -9.07
N VAL A 44 -5.61 -12.71 -8.69
CA VAL A 44 -6.63 -12.14 -9.55
C VAL A 44 -7.18 -10.87 -8.91
N LEU A 45 -7.32 -9.82 -9.70
CA LEU A 45 -7.91 -8.55 -9.25
C LEU A 45 -9.40 -8.54 -9.51
N LEU A 46 -10.18 -8.24 -8.48
CA LEU A 46 -11.64 -8.19 -8.54
C LEU A 46 -12.13 -6.79 -8.14
N PRO A 47 -13.21 -6.29 -8.76
CA PRO A 47 -13.93 -5.14 -8.24
C PRO A 47 -14.39 -5.38 -6.81
N TYR A 48 -14.44 -4.31 -6.01
CA TYR A 48 -14.75 -4.38 -4.58
C TYR A 48 -16.07 -5.12 -4.29
N ASP A 49 -17.13 -4.81 -5.02
CA ASP A 49 -18.45 -5.41 -4.81
C ASP A 49 -18.46 -6.92 -5.09
N LEU A 50 -17.71 -7.34 -6.11
CA LEU A 50 -17.58 -8.74 -6.46
C LEU A 50 -16.76 -9.49 -5.41
N ALA A 51 -15.62 -8.93 -5.00
CA ALA A 51 -14.80 -9.50 -3.92
C ALA A 51 -15.61 -9.63 -2.62
N SER A 52 -16.35 -8.58 -2.24
CA SER A 52 -17.23 -8.57 -1.07
C SER A 52 -18.28 -9.68 -1.14
N SER A 53 -18.88 -9.91 -2.31
CA SER A 53 -19.82 -11.00 -2.53
C SER A 53 -19.17 -12.39 -2.34
N PHE A 54 -17.94 -12.58 -2.80
CA PHE A 54 -17.17 -13.81 -2.55
C PHE A 54 -16.88 -14.01 -1.06
N PHE A 55 -16.40 -12.99 -0.35
CA PHE A 55 -16.14 -13.08 1.10
C PHE A 55 -17.42 -13.34 1.89
N LYS A 56 -18.56 -12.75 1.49
CA LYS A 56 -19.85 -13.03 2.12
C LYS A 56 -20.30 -14.48 1.91
N LYS A 57 -20.05 -15.05 0.74
CA LYS A 57 -20.48 -16.41 0.37
C LYS A 57 -19.56 -17.49 0.94
N TYR A 58 -18.25 -17.31 0.83
CA TYR A 58 -17.25 -18.32 1.17
C TYR A 58 -16.56 -18.06 2.52
N GLY A 59 -16.74 -16.87 3.12
CA GLY A 59 -15.97 -16.45 4.27
C GLY A 59 -14.53 -16.11 3.92
N GLY A 60 -13.66 -16.09 4.92
CA GLY A 60 -12.25 -15.74 4.80
C GLY A 60 -11.84 -14.71 5.85
N SER A 61 -10.55 -14.69 6.18
CA SER A 61 -10.04 -13.87 7.28
C SER A 61 -9.53 -12.50 6.85
N MET A 62 -9.16 -12.33 5.57
CA MET A 62 -8.44 -11.12 5.16
C MET A 62 -8.74 -10.65 3.74
N THR A 63 -9.05 -9.36 3.64
CA THR A 63 -9.13 -8.60 2.40
C THR A 63 -7.84 -7.80 2.17
N LEU A 64 -7.29 -7.89 0.96
CA LEU A 64 -6.09 -7.13 0.55
C LEU A 64 -6.49 -6.05 -0.46
N ASN A 65 -7.20 -5.02 0.03
CA ASN A 65 -7.73 -3.95 -0.82
C ASN A 65 -6.60 -3.12 -1.45
N ARG A 66 -6.75 -2.76 -2.72
CA ARG A 66 -5.80 -1.91 -3.46
C ARG A 66 -6.52 -0.80 -4.18
N GLY A 67 -5.91 0.38 -4.18
CA GLY A 67 -6.41 1.55 -4.91
C GLY A 67 -6.00 1.52 -6.38
N THR A 68 -6.71 2.29 -7.19
CA THR A 68 -6.34 2.59 -8.58
C THR A 68 -5.50 3.86 -8.66
N LEU A 69 -4.64 3.94 -9.67
CA LEU A 69 -3.82 5.10 -10.00
C LEU A 69 -4.01 5.46 -11.45
N ASN A 70 -4.02 6.76 -11.75
CA ASN A 70 -3.82 7.22 -13.11
C ASN A 70 -2.31 7.34 -13.37
N ILE A 71 -1.76 6.44 -14.18
CA ILE A 71 -0.38 6.47 -14.69
C ILE A 71 -0.28 7.11 -16.08
N GLY A 72 -1.41 7.56 -16.63
CA GLY A 72 -1.47 8.28 -17.90
C GLY A 72 -1.32 9.78 -17.72
N THR A 73 -1.58 10.54 -18.78
CA THR A 73 -1.65 12.00 -18.71
C THR A 73 -3.08 12.44 -18.39
N MET A 74 -3.27 13.73 -18.10
CA MET A 74 -4.61 14.30 -17.94
C MET A 74 -5.48 14.08 -19.19
N TYR A 75 -4.89 14.17 -20.38
CA TYR A 75 -5.60 14.04 -21.65
C TYR A 75 -5.73 12.59 -22.14
N MET A 76 -4.90 11.68 -21.62
CA MET A 76 -4.93 10.25 -21.94
C MET A 76 -4.73 9.45 -20.65
N PRO A 77 -5.78 9.36 -19.80
CA PRO A 77 -5.68 8.65 -18.54
C PRO A 77 -5.44 7.16 -18.79
N LYS A 78 -4.55 6.57 -18.00
CA LYS A 78 -4.28 5.13 -17.97
C LYS A 78 -4.40 4.67 -16.54
N VAL A 79 -5.41 3.88 -16.25
CA VAL A 79 -5.67 3.42 -14.87
C VAL A 79 -4.94 2.10 -14.62
N GLN A 80 -4.19 2.03 -13.53
CA GLN A 80 -3.51 0.82 -13.06
C GLN A 80 -3.79 0.60 -11.58
N ILE A 81 -3.89 -0.66 -11.15
CA ILE A 81 -4.01 -1.00 -9.73
C ILE A 81 -2.65 -0.85 -9.03
N ASN A 82 -2.61 -0.12 -7.91
CA ASN A 82 -1.42 0.04 -7.11
C ASN A 82 -1.20 -1.17 -6.19
N LEU A 83 -0.61 -2.25 -6.70
CA LEU A 83 -0.32 -3.44 -5.91
C LEU A 83 0.64 -3.17 -4.74
N TYR A 84 1.62 -2.29 -4.98
CA TYR A 84 2.75 -2.03 -4.08
C TYR A 84 2.85 -0.54 -3.75
N PRO A 85 2.02 -0.04 -2.81
CA PRO A 85 2.19 1.32 -2.31
C PRO A 85 3.58 1.49 -1.69
N ILE A 86 4.11 2.71 -1.78
CA ILE A 86 5.38 3.08 -1.18
C ILE A 86 5.15 3.25 0.32
N ARG A 87 5.86 2.46 1.11
CA ARG A 87 5.92 2.66 2.55
C ARG A 87 6.98 3.71 2.88
N VAL A 88 6.59 4.72 3.65
CA VAL A 88 7.50 5.72 4.18
C VAL A 88 7.47 5.60 5.70
N GLU A 89 8.66 5.50 6.27
CA GLU A 89 8.88 5.48 7.72
C GLU A 89 9.57 6.79 8.09
N GLY A 90 8.91 7.60 8.92
CA GLY A 90 9.42 8.88 9.40
C GLY A 90 9.62 8.86 10.91
N TYR A 91 10.60 9.61 11.39
CA TYR A 91 10.85 9.79 12.81
C TYR A 91 11.40 11.20 13.08
N CYS A 92 11.20 11.68 14.31
CA CYS A 92 11.84 12.91 14.78
C CYS A 92 13.14 12.59 15.50
N CYS A 93 14.22 13.29 15.13
CA CYS A 93 15.47 13.28 15.87
C CYS A 93 15.81 14.69 16.35
N ASN A 94 16.53 14.79 17.46
CA ASN A 94 17.13 16.04 17.92
C ASN A 94 18.62 15.81 18.24
N ALA A 95 19.35 16.88 18.54
CA ALA A 95 20.79 16.78 18.82
C ALA A 95 21.12 15.86 20.01
N ALA A 96 20.20 15.71 20.97
CA ALA A 96 20.36 14.82 22.11
C ALA A 96 20.06 13.35 21.79
N TYR A 97 19.21 13.10 20.78
CA TYR A 97 18.77 11.78 20.35
C TYR A 97 18.79 11.70 18.81
N PRO A 98 19.98 11.51 18.21
CA PRO A 98 20.13 11.44 16.75
C PRO A 98 19.57 10.14 16.16
N GLN A 99 19.42 9.10 16.98
CA GLN A 99 18.83 7.83 16.60
C GLN A 99 17.48 7.67 17.31
N PRO A 100 16.39 7.43 16.56
CA PRO A 100 15.07 7.20 17.14
C PRO A 100 15.04 5.83 17.83
N ALA A 101 14.34 5.76 18.97
CA ALA A 101 13.92 4.46 19.49
C ALA A 101 12.93 3.82 18.51
N LYS A 102 12.90 2.48 18.40
CA LYS A 102 11.97 1.76 17.50
C LYS A 102 10.49 2.14 17.69
N SER A 103 10.11 2.63 18.87
CA SER A 103 8.76 3.11 19.20
C SER A 103 8.40 4.50 18.67
N GLN A 104 9.35 5.22 18.05
CA GLN A 104 9.16 6.61 17.59
C GLN A 104 8.99 6.73 16.07
N TYR A 105 8.89 5.59 15.37
CA TYR A 105 8.68 5.57 13.93
C TYR A 105 7.19 5.70 13.63
N TYR A 106 6.87 6.63 12.73
CA TYR A 106 5.57 6.76 12.11
C TYR A 106 5.64 6.16 10.72
N MET A 107 4.72 5.25 10.44
CA MET A 107 4.65 4.53 9.17
C MET A 107 3.41 4.97 8.41
N ALA A 108 3.59 5.38 7.16
CA ALA A 108 2.52 5.75 6.27
C ALA A 108 2.74 5.15 4.87
N TYR A 109 1.66 4.95 4.13
CA TYR A 109 1.67 4.35 2.79
C TYR A 109 1.19 5.37 1.77
N TYR A 110 1.96 5.52 0.70
CA TYR A 110 1.74 6.51 -0.34
C TYR A 110 1.66 5.83 -1.71
N ASN A 111 0.92 6.45 -2.62
CA ASN A 111 0.73 5.95 -3.97
C ASN A 111 1.91 6.32 -4.88
N LYS A 112 2.44 5.36 -5.64
CA LYS A 112 3.55 5.61 -6.57
C LYS A 112 3.03 6.35 -7.81
N THR A 113 3.45 7.60 -8.03
CA THR A 113 3.07 8.39 -9.22
C THR A 113 4.31 9.00 -9.86
N GLN A 114 4.33 9.25 -11.18
CA GLN A 114 5.53 9.48 -11.99
C GLN A 114 5.97 10.97 -12.10
N VAL A 115 7.25 11.23 -11.80
CA VAL A 115 8.23 12.27 -12.27
C VAL A 115 8.21 13.75 -11.79
N CYS A 116 9.35 14.21 -11.23
CA CYS A 116 9.89 15.56 -10.95
C CYS A 116 11.39 15.53 -10.49
N THR A 117 12.32 16.15 -11.22
CA THR A 117 13.76 16.22 -10.88
C THR A 117 14.10 17.56 -10.23
N PHE A 118 14.82 17.58 -9.10
CA PHE A 118 15.41 18.80 -8.54
C PHE A 118 16.82 18.53 -7.99
N TYR A 119 17.74 19.48 -8.23
CA TYR A 119 19.09 19.51 -7.68
C TYR A 119 19.15 20.58 -6.58
N THR A 120 19.69 20.24 -5.41
CA THR A 120 20.19 21.26 -4.48
C THR A 120 21.58 20.86 -3.98
N SER A 121 22.42 21.87 -3.83
CA SER A 121 23.87 21.74 -3.68
C SER A 121 24.32 21.66 -2.21
N HIS A 122 25.27 20.74 -1.98
CA HIS A 122 26.25 20.65 -0.91
C HIS A 122 26.01 19.61 0.20
N TYR A 123 26.95 18.65 0.21
CA TYR A 123 27.19 17.48 1.06
C TYR A 123 26.49 16.17 0.67
N THR A 124 27.29 15.10 0.62
CA THR A 124 27.07 13.87 -0.14
C THR A 124 26.53 12.75 0.74
N TYR A 125 25.30 12.29 0.48
CA TYR A 125 24.88 10.90 0.74
C TYR A 125 23.82 10.47 -0.29
N THR A 126 23.88 9.20 -0.72
CA THR A 126 23.11 8.66 -1.84
C THR A 126 21.78 8.10 -1.38
N ILE A 127 20.69 8.79 -1.71
CA ILE A 127 19.33 8.21 -1.71
C ILE A 127 18.95 8.01 -3.17
N HIS A 128 18.89 6.75 -3.60
CA HIS A 128 18.23 6.43 -4.85
C HIS A 128 16.73 6.53 -4.60
N HIS A 129 16.02 7.45 -5.27
CA HIS A 129 14.79 7.15 -6.03
C HIS A 129 14.18 8.39 -6.72
N THR A 130 13.93 8.19 -8.01
CA THR A 130 13.22 8.96 -9.06
C THR A 130 11.70 9.07 -8.81
N PRO A 131 10.92 9.93 -9.52
CA PRO A 131 10.20 11.01 -8.83
C PRO A 131 8.66 11.04 -9.01
N PHE A 132 7.95 12.13 -8.60
CA PHE A 132 6.48 12.21 -8.31
C PHE A 132 5.65 13.23 -9.13
N SER A 133 4.45 12.82 -9.60
CA SER A 133 3.28 13.70 -9.89
C SER A 133 1.94 12.94 -10.08
N SER A 134 0.90 13.53 -9.47
CA SER A 134 -0.57 13.28 -9.42
C SER A 134 -1.04 12.05 -8.62
N SER A 135 -0.92 12.04 -7.28
CA SER A 135 -1.95 12.67 -6.43
C SER A 135 -1.46 13.14 -5.05
N GLN A 136 -0.18 12.98 -4.72
CA GLN A 136 0.45 13.51 -3.50
C GLN A 136 1.89 13.94 -3.83
N THR A 137 2.24 15.20 -3.53
CA THR A 137 3.60 15.71 -3.71
C THR A 137 4.49 15.31 -2.52
N PHE A 138 5.81 15.35 -2.66
CA PHE A 138 6.71 15.20 -1.51
C PHE A 138 6.39 16.19 -0.39
N SER A 139 6.02 17.43 -0.74
CA SER A 139 5.57 18.42 0.24
C SER A 139 4.30 18.00 0.98
N ASP A 140 3.39 17.27 0.33
CA ASP A 140 2.19 16.73 0.98
C ASP A 140 2.53 15.56 1.91
N ILE A 141 3.45 14.69 1.49
CA ILE A 141 4.00 13.61 2.32
C ILE A 141 4.66 14.20 3.58
N LEU A 142 5.52 15.20 3.40
CA LEU A 142 6.19 15.89 4.49
C LEU A 142 5.20 16.61 5.41
N ARG A 143 4.19 17.29 4.86
CA ARG A 143 3.16 17.97 5.66
C ARG A 143 2.36 16.97 6.49
N ASP A 144 1.96 15.84 5.91
CA ASP A 144 1.26 14.77 6.61
C ASP A 144 2.13 14.15 7.71
N LEU A 145 3.39 13.83 7.42
CA LEU A 145 4.35 13.32 8.40
C LEU A 145 4.58 14.32 9.55
N CYS A 146 4.82 15.59 9.22
CA CYS A 146 4.96 16.66 10.22
C CYS A 146 3.71 16.79 11.09
N THR A 147 2.53 16.72 10.49
CA THR A 147 1.26 16.76 11.24
C THR A 147 1.14 15.58 12.20
N ARG A 148 1.47 14.36 11.75
CA ARG A 148 1.42 13.14 12.57
C ARG A 148 2.45 13.13 13.69
N LEU A 149 3.61 13.76 13.44
CA LEU A 149 4.71 13.91 14.39
C LEU A 149 4.55 15.14 15.29
N SER A 150 3.47 15.91 15.14
CA SER A 150 3.25 17.17 15.86
C SER A 150 4.40 18.18 15.70
N VAL A 151 5.04 18.21 14.53
CA VAL A 151 6.11 19.13 14.16
C VAL A 151 5.57 20.21 13.23
N TYR A 152 5.87 21.48 13.52
CA TYR A 152 5.49 22.59 12.65
C TYR A 152 6.43 22.65 11.43
N PRO A 153 5.91 22.47 10.19
CA PRO A 153 6.73 22.34 8.98
C PRO A 153 7.47 23.62 8.58
N ASN A 154 7.10 24.77 9.15
CA ASN A 154 7.67 26.08 8.82
C ASN A 154 8.60 26.65 9.89
N SER A 155 8.98 25.87 10.92
CA SER A 155 10.05 26.32 11.80
C SER A 155 11.37 26.23 11.01
N SER A 156 12.17 27.30 11.03
CA SER A 156 13.48 27.42 10.36
C SER A 156 14.53 26.37 10.81
N SER A 157 14.13 25.44 11.67
CA SER A 157 14.96 24.47 12.37
C SER A 157 14.73 23.02 11.90
N VAL A 158 13.76 22.77 11.03
CA VAL A 158 13.44 21.40 10.54
C VAL A 158 14.14 21.17 9.20
N ARG A 159 14.89 20.08 9.10
CA ARG A 159 15.53 19.62 7.87
C ARG A 159 15.08 18.19 7.58
N TYR A 160 14.74 17.93 6.33
CA TYR A 160 14.33 16.62 5.83
C TYR A 160 15.53 15.97 5.14
N TRP A 161 15.71 14.67 5.35
CA TRP A 161 16.85 13.89 4.87
C TRP A 161 16.33 12.66 4.13
#